data_AF-A0A7S2J9D4-F1
#
_entry.id   AF-A0A7S2J9D4-F1
#
_cell.length_a   1.000
_cell.length_b   1.000
_cell.length_c   1.000
_cell.angle_alpha   90.00
_cell.angle_beta   90.00
_cell.angle_gamma   90.00
#
_symmetry.space_group_name_H-M   'P 1'
#
loop_
_entity.id
_entity.type
_entity.pdbx_description
1 polymer ?
#
loop_
_entity_poly.entity_id
_entity_poly.type
_entity_poly.pdbx_seq_one_letter_code
_entity_poly.pdbx_strand_id
1 'polypeptide(L)'
;DIGAVGSFTRLHCEKHGAHVWLTQIEGQRLFFLFPPSDAKKLYEEKGGYLELVEGMMMDYANAISPVDPFFPSQKKHPRFAETSARVALLGQGKTLAVPAGWWWCSMVVEPSVTLRHNFWGLENRSRIVEEWWAPIEGRSHGEREDLRPFFS
;
A
#
# COMPACT_ATOMS: atom_id res chain seq x y z
N ASP A 1 4.21 -1.98 14.07
CA ASP A 1 4.87 -0.68 13.88
C ASP A 1 4.96 0.02 15.22
N ILE A 2 6.11 0.60 15.54
CA ILE A 2 6.36 1.36 16.77
C ILE A 2 6.84 2.73 16.33
N GLY A 3 6.12 3.79 16.73
CA GLY A 3 6.37 5.13 16.23
C GLY A 3 6.50 6.16 17.35
N ALA A 4 7.48 7.07 17.20
CA ALA A 4 7.57 8.27 18.01
C ALA A 4 6.65 9.37 17.45
N VAL A 5 6.28 10.37 18.27
CA VAL A 5 5.48 11.52 17.84
C VAL A 5 6.13 12.20 16.63
N GLY A 6 5.30 12.55 15.63
CA GLY A 6 5.75 13.15 14.38
C GLY A 6 6.26 12.14 13.34
N SER A 7 6.41 10.85 13.68
CA SER A 7 6.75 9.82 12.69
C SER A 7 5.66 9.75 11.63
N PHE A 8 6.06 9.69 10.36
CA PHE A 8 5.16 9.77 9.24
C PHE A 8 5.33 8.61 8.26
N THR A 9 4.22 7.95 7.93
CA THR A 9 4.14 7.00 6.82
C THR A 9 3.74 7.76 5.57
N ARG A 10 4.58 7.70 4.54
CA ARG A 10 4.35 8.38 3.25
C ARG A 10 3.05 7.93 2.59
N LEU A 11 2.47 8.80 1.77
CA LEU A 11 1.28 8.50 0.99
C LEU A 11 1.58 7.38 -0.01
N HIS A 12 0.86 6.27 0.11
CA HIS A 12 1.05 5.08 -0.73
C HIS A 12 -0.25 4.27 -0.86
N CYS A 13 -0.26 3.35 -1.82
CA CYS A 13 -1.26 2.29 -1.94
C CYS A 13 -0.59 0.94 -1.73
N GLU A 14 -1.26 0.03 -1.03
CA GLU A 14 -0.75 -1.33 -0.82
C GLU A 14 -0.67 -2.07 -2.16
N LYS A 15 0.42 -2.82 -2.33
CA LYS A 15 0.70 -3.59 -3.54
C LYS A 15 -0.24 -4.78 -3.73
N HIS A 16 -0.26 -5.31 -4.96
CA HIS A 16 -0.98 -6.53 -5.35
C HIS A 16 -2.46 -6.56 -4.93
N GLY A 17 -3.07 -5.38 -4.84
CA GLY A 17 -4.47 -5.22 -4.46
C GLY A 17 -4.79 -5.73 -3.05
N ALA A 18 -3.84 -5.75 -2.12
CA ALA A 18 -4.11 -6.12 -0.73
C ALA A 18 -5.11 -5.17 -0.06
N HIS A 19 -5.98 -5.71 0.78
CA HIS A 19 -6.62 -4.93 1.84
C HIS A 19 -5.67 -4.85 3.03
N VAL A 20 -5.89 -3.87 3.89
CA VAL A 20 -5.16 -3.73 5.15
C VAL A 20 -6.10 -3.53 6.31
N TRP A 21 -5.77 -4.10 7.45
CA TRP A 21 -6.31 -3.64 8.72
C TRP A 21 -5.16 -3.20 9.64
N LEU A 22 -5.39 -2.06 10.30
CA LEU A 22 -4.48 -1.45 11.25
C LEU A 22 -5.17 -1.40 12.60
N THR A 23 -4.65 -2.11 13.58
CA THR A 23 -5.16 -2.11 14.95
C THR A 23 -4.21 -1.32 15.84
N GLN A 24 -4.73 -0.26 16.46
CA GLN A 24 -3.94 0.57 17.37
C GLN A 24 -3.87 -0.12 18.74
N ILE A 25 -2.69 -0.60 19.11
CA ILE A 25 -2.46 -1.31 20.36
C ILE A 25 -2.22 -0.33 21.51
N GLU A 26 -1.50 0.76 21.25
CA GLU A 26 -1.17 1.80 22.22
C GLU A 26 -1.04 3.17 21.53
N GLY A 27 -1.41 4.25 22.22
CA GLY A 27 -1.30 5.62 21.71
C GLY A 27 -2.29 5.93 20.59
N GLN A 28 -1.96 6.95 19.79
CA GLN A 28 -2.84 7.49 18.76
C GLN A 28 -2.10 7.77 17.46
N ARG A 29 -2.82 7.56 16.35
CA ARG A 29 -2.31 7.80 15.00
C ARG A 29 -3.38 8.41 14.10
N LEU A 30 -3.02 9.47 13.39
CA LEU A 30 -3.87 10.14 12.42
C LEU A 30 -3.67 9.54 11.03
N PHE A 31 -4.75 9.16 10.36
CA PHE A 31 -4.75 8.61 9.00
C PHE A 31 -5.47 9.56 8.05
N PHE A 32 -4.89 9.71 6.85
CA PHE A 32 -5.53 10.36 5.71
C PHE A 32 -5.72 9.30 4.62
N LEU A 33 -6.94 9.13 4.16
CA LEU A 33 -7.37 8.07 3.25
C LEU A 33 -7.96 8.69 1.99
N PHE A 34 -7.49 8.27 0.83
CA PHE A 34 -7.97 8.76 -0.47
C PHE A 34 -8.52 7.58 -1.27
N PRO A 35 -9.68 7.74 -1.92
CA PRO A 35 -10.30 6.67 -2.67
C PRO A 35 -9.48 6.33 -3.93
N PRO A 36 -9.62 5.11 -4.47
CA PRO A 36 -8.95 4.69 -5.71
C PRO A 36 -9.22 5.64 -6.89
N SER A 37 -10.39 6.29 -6.93
CA SER A 37 -10.76 7.27 -7.96
C SER A 37 -9.85 8.50 -8.00
N ASP A 38 -9.16 8.80 -6.91
CA ASP A 38 -8.23 9.92 -6.82
C ASP A 38 -6.79 9.56 -7.23
N ALA A 39 -6.47 8.29 -7.49
CA ALA A 39 -5.09 7.84 -7.76
C ALA A 39 -4.31 8.71 -8.77
N LYS A 40 -4.94 9.09 -9.89
CA LYS A 40 -4.31 9.95 -10.92
C LYS A 40 -4.00 11.37 -10.44
N LYS A 41 -4.71 11.86 -9.42
CA LYS A 41 -4.51 13.17 -8.80
C LYS A 41 -3.47 13.11 -7.67
N LEU A 42 -3.10 11.91 -7.23
CA LEU A 42 -2.08 11.67 -6.21
C LEU A 42 -0.68 11.48 -6.81
N TYR A 43 -0.53 11.61 -8.13
CA TYR A 43 0.78 11.54 -8.81
C TYR A 43 1.52 10.24 -8.49
N GLU A 44 0.85 9.11 -8.69
CA GLU A 44 1.42 7.78 -8.48
C GLU A 44 2.77 7.60 -9.19
N GLU A 45 3.78 7.27 -8.39
CA GLU A 45 5.06 6.75 -8.84
C GLU A 45 5.06 5.25 -8.57
N LYS A 46 5.21 4.44 -9.62
CA LYS A 46 5.34 2.99 -9.47
C LYS A 46 6.59 2.69 -8.66
N GLY A 47 6.48 1.70 -7.78
CA GLY A 47 7.59 1.21 -6.97
C GLY A 47 8.83 0.85 -7.81
N GLY A 48 10.00 0.90 -7.17
CA GLY A 48 11.24 0.50 -7.82
C GLY A 48 11.27 -1.01 -8.10
N TYR A 49 11.84 -1.38 -9.24
CA TYR A 49 12.24 -2.76 -9.52
C TYR A 49 13.67 -2.96 -9.02
N LEU A 50 13.91 -4.03 -8.27
CA LEU A 50 15.25 -4.46 -7.92
C LEU A 50 15.61 -5.68 -8.77
N GLU A 51 16.73 -5.59 -9.48
CA GLU A 51 17.35 -6.77 -10.10
C GLU A 51 18.01 -7.58 -8.98
N LEU A 52 17.39 -8.72 -8.64
CA LEU A 52 17.91 -9.60 -7.58
C LEU A 52 18.98 -10.56 -8.13
N VAL A 53 18.82 -10.98 -9.38
CA VAL A 53 19.80 -11.72 -10.21
C VAL A 53 19.59 -11.31 -11.67
N GLU A 54 20.59 -11.52 -12.53
CA GLU A 54 20.54 -11.14 -13.95
C GLU A 54 19.26 -11.65 -14.63
N GLY A 55 18.41 -10.72 -15.09
CA GLY A 55 17.13 -11.03 -15.73
C GLY A 55 15.95 -11.29 -14.78
N MET A 56 16.11 -11.21 -13.46
CA MET A 56 15.03 -11.34 -12.48
C MET A 56 14.74 -10.00 -11.80
N MET A 57 13.69 -9.33 -12.27
CA MET A 57 13.18 -8.10 -11.67
C MET A 57 12.15 -8.42 -10.59
N MET A 58 12.35 -7.89 -9.39
CA MET A 58 11.36 -7.95 -8.33
C MET A 58 10.81 -6.56 -8.04
N ASP A 59 9.49 -6.42 -8.17
CA ASP A 59 8.76 -5.26 -7.66
C ASP A 59 8.71 -5.37 -6.14
N TYR A 60 9.50 -4.55 -5.46
CA TYR A 60 9.66 -4.63 -4.01
C TYR A 60 8.97 -3.48 -3.27
N ALA A 61 8.42 -2.50 -3.99
CA ALA A 61 7.94 -1.26 -3.39
C ALA A 61 6.46 -1.02 -3.68
N ASN A 62 5.73 -0.59 -2.64
CA ASN A 62 4.37 -0.08 -2.79
C ASN A 62 4.33 1.07 -3.82
N ALA A 63 3.18 1.27 -4.46
CA ALA A 63 2.94 2.48 -5.24
C ALA A 63 2.98 3.69 -4.27
N ILE A 64 3.88 4.63 -4.52
CA ILE A 64 4.09 5.80 -3.65
C ILE A 64 3.64 7.07 -4.36
N SER A 65 3.37 8.10 -3.57
CA SER A 65 3.12 9.45 -4.06
C SER A 65 4.25 10.38 -3.59
N PRO A 66 4.77 11.26 -4.46
CA PRO A 66 5.71 12.31 -4.10
C PRO A 66 5.02 13.50 -3.42
N VAL A 67 3.68 13.51 -3.34
CA VAL A 67 2.92 14.60 -2.73
C VAL A 67 3.09 14.55 -1.23
N ASP A 68 3.50 15.68 -0.64
CA ASP A 68 3.34 15.94 0.79
C ASP A 68 1.88 16.37 1.06
N PRO A 69 1.07 15.57 1.77
CA PRO A 69 -0.34 15.90 2.02
C PRO A 69 -0.54 17.11 2.94
N PHE A 70 0.47 17.47 3.74
CA PHE A 70 0.41 18.63 4.64
C PHE A 70 0.84 19.92 3.96
N PHE A 71 1.77 19.82 3.00
CA PHE A 71 2.31 20.96 2.26
C PHE A 71 2.40 20.66 0.74
N PRO A 72 1.25 20.47 0.05
CA PRO A 72 1.26 20.10 -1.36
C PRO A 72 1.75 21.25 -2.24
N SER A 73 2.74 20.96 -3.10
CA SER A 73 3.22 21.92 -4.08
C SER A 73 2.18 22.14 -5.18
N GLN A 74 1.51 23.30 -5.18
CA GLN A 74 0.54 23.66 -6.24
C GLN A 74 1.17 23.76 -7.63
N LYS A 75 2.48 24.01 -7.70
CA LYS A 75 3.22 24.08 -8.98
C LYS A 75 3.51 22.68 -9.54
N LYS A 76 3.94 21.73 -8.70
CA LYS A 76 4.31 20.38 -9.13
C LYS A 76 3.11 19.43 -9.19
N HIS A 77 2.19 19.59 -8.25
CA HIS A 77 1.07 18.68 -8.02
C HIS A 77 -0.30 19.40 -8.00
N PRO A 78 -0.63 20.25 -8.99
CA PRO A 78 -1.84 21.11 -8.96
C PRO A 78 -3.14 20.33 -8.74
N ARG A 79 -3.28 19.17 -9.41
CA ARG A 79 -4.47 18.31 -9.31
C ARG A 79 -4.72 17.71 -7.93
N PHE A 80 -3.75 17.75 -7.01
CA PHE A 80 -3.97 17.28 -5.64
C PHE A 80 -5.05 18.09 -4.93
N ALA A 81 -5.23 19.37 -5.29
CA ALA A 81 -6.30 20.22 -4.78
C ALA A 81 -7.71 19.73 -5.16
N GLU A 82 -7.84 18.84 -6.15
CA GLU A 82 -9.10 18.21 -6.55
C GLU A 82 -9.43 16.94 -5.76
N THR A 83 -8.59 16.57 -4.78
CA THR A 83 -8.78 15.39 -3.92
C THR A 83 -9.42 15.79 -2.60
N SER A 84 -10.09 14.83 -1.96
CA SER A 84 -10.62 15.03 -0.61
C SER A 84 -10.27 13.83 0.25
N ALA A 85 -9.40 14.05 1.25
CA ALA A 85 -9.03 13.00 2.19
C ALA A 85 -10.19 12.69 3.14
N ARG A 86 -10.39 11.41 3.43
CA ARG A 86 -11.13 10.95 4.61
C ARG A 86 -10.14 10.82 5.76
N VAL A 87 -10.43 11.45 6.88
CA VAL A 87 -9.50 11.55 8.00
C VAL A 87 -10.00 10.72 9.18
N ALA A 88 -9.11 9.95 9.79
CA ALA A 88 -9.43 9.14 10.97
C ALA A 88 -8.32 9.26 12.02
N LEU A 89 -8.69 9.66 13.23
CA LEU A 89 -7.82 9.55 14.40
C LEU A 89 -8.05 8.17 15.04
N LEU A 90 -7.09 7.27 14.87
CA LEU A 90 -7.16 5.91 15.38
C LEU A 90 -6.55 5.87 16.78
N GLY A 91 -7.41 5.70 17.78
CA GLY A 91 -7.00 5.51 19.19
C GLY A 91 -6.90 4.05 19.59
N GLN A 92 -6.32 3.82 20.77
CA GLN A 92 -6.10 2.49 21.35
C GLN A 92 -7.35 1.58 21.32
N GLY A 93 -7.13 0.32 20.97
CA GLY A 93 -8.15 -0.73 20.86
C GLY A 93 -9.03 -0.61 19.60
N LYS A 94 -8.84 0.41 18.76
CA LYS A 94 -9.58 0.56 17.51
C LYS A 94 -8.83 -0.05 16.34
N THR A 95 -9.61 -0.47 15.35
CA THR A 95 -9.13 -1.04 14.10
C THR A 95 -9.65 -0.21 12.93
N LEU A 96 -8.74 0.17 12.04
CA LEU A 96 -9.05 0.76 10.75
C LEU A 96 -8.88 -0.30 9.66
N ALA A 97 -9.94 -0.59 8.92
CA ALA A 97 -9.87 -1.39 7.69
C ALA A 97 -9.75 -0.46 6.47
N VAL A 98 -8.73 -0.68 5.66
CA VAL A 98 -8.42 0.05 4.43
C VAL A 98 -8.62 -0.91 3.25
N PRO A 99 -9.66 -0.69 2.42
CA PRO A 99 -9.91 -1.55 1.29
C PRO A 99 -8.82 -1.45 0.23
N ALA A 100 -8.66 -2.52 -0.56
CA ALA A 100 -7.73 -2.59 -1.68
C ALA A 100 -7.86 -1.38 -2.63
N GLY A 101 -6.72 -0.86 -3.07
CA GLY A 101 -6.64 0.28 -3.99
C GLY A 101 -6.78 1.65 -3.32
N TRP A 102 -7.10 1.71 -2.03
CA TRP A 102 -7.10 2.97 -1.29
C TRP A 102 -5.69 3.45 -1.02
N TRP A 103 -5.51 4.75 -1.20
CA TRP A 103 -4.26 5.43 -0.88
C TRP A 103 -4.33 5.96 0.54
N TRP A 104 -3.24 5.84 1.29
CA TRP A 104 -3.21 6.34 2.64
C TRP A 104 -1.83 6.80 3.09
N CYS A 105 -1.83 7.77 3.99
CA CYS A 105 -0.66 8.17 4.78
C CYS A 105 -1.07 8.25 6.25
N SER A 106 -0.09 8.28 7.15
CA SER A 106 -0.39 8.41 8.58
C SER A 106 0.69 9.17 9.34
N MET A 107 0.28 9.86 10.40
CA MET A 107 1.18 10.56 11.31
C MET A 107 0.92 10.07 12.74
N VAL A 108 1.99 9.76 13.45
CA VAL A 108 1.95 9.40 14.86
C VAL A 108 1.79 10.67 15.69
N VAL A 109 0.71 10.77 16.46
CA VAL A 109 0.40 11.95 17.28
C VAL A 109 0.76 11.76 18.75
N GLU A 110 0.81 10.51 19.22
CA GLU A 110 1.31 10.10 20.53
C GLU A 110 2.28 8.91 20.33
N PRO A 111 3.28 8.68 21.20
CA PRO A 111 4.09 7.46 21.11
C PRO A 111 3.17 6.24 21.03
N SER A 112 3.37 5.40 20.00
CA SER A 112 2.32 4.47 19.63
C SER A 112 2.83 3.14 19.09
N VAL A 113 2.00 2.11 19.27
CA VAL A 113 2.19 0.77 18.71
C VAL A 113 0.97 0.42 17.87
N THR A 114 1.17 0.17 16.58
CA THR A 114 0.12 -0.23 15.64
C THR A 114 0.44 -1.60 15.05
N LEU A 115 -0.49 -2.55 15.16
CA LEU A 115 -0.42 -3.82 14.43
C LEU A 115 -1.02 -3.62 13.03
N ARG A 116 -0.29 -4.04 12.00
CA ARG A 116 -0.72 -3.97 10.60
C ARG A 116 -0.66 -5.37 10.00
N HIS A 117 -1.68 -5.72 9.23
CA HIS A 117 -1.68 -6.95 8.45
C HIS A 117 -2.38 -6.77 7.11
N ASN A 118 -1.75 -7.29 6.06
CA ASN A 118 -2.27 -7.28 4.70
C ASN A 118 -3.04 -8.58 4.48
N PHE A 119 -4.21 -8.48 3.85
CA PHE A 119 -5.04 -9.65 3.55
C PHE A 119 -5.71 -9.54 2.18
N TRP A 120 -6.10 -10.70 1.64
CA TRP A 120 -6.75 -10.84 0.35
C TRP A 120 -8.04 -11.65 0.49
N GLY A 121 -9.02 -11.32 -0.35
CA GLY A 121 -10.29 -12.01 -0.47
C GLY A 121 -10.46 -12.63 -1.87
N LEU A 122 -11.65 -13.14 -2.14
CA LEU A 122 -11.97 -13.74 -3.45
C LEU A 122 -11.93 -12.72 -4.58
N GLU A 123 -12.25 -11.46 -4.28
CA GLU A 123 -12.33 -10.33 -5.20
C GLU A 123 -10.97 -9.87 -5.74
N ASN A 124 -9.87 -10.14 -5.04
CA ASN A 124 -8.51 -9.78 -5.45
C ASN A 124 -7.57 -11.00 -5.54
N ARG A 125 -8.13 -12.21 -5.52
CA ARG A 125 -7.39 -13.48 -5.54
C ARG A 125 -6.41 -13.64 -6.71
N SER A 126 -6.74 -13.08 -7.88
CA SER A 126 -5.86 -13.17 -9.06
C SER A 126 -4.57 -12.38 -8.87
N ARG A 127 -4.59 -11.33 -8.03
CA ARG A 127 -3.42 -10.49 -7.74
C ARG A 127 -2.48 -11.12 -6.70
N ILE A 128 -2.96 -12.11 -5.95
CA ILE A 128 -2.10 -12.94 -5.07
C ILE A 128 -1.10 -13.71 -5.93
N VAL A 129 -1.50 -14.23 -7.08
CA VAL A 129 -0.61 -14.99 -7.97
C VAL A 129 0.53 -14.10 -8.47
N GLU A 130 0.25 -12.82 -8.77
CA GLU A 130 1.29 -11.84 -9.12
C GLU A 130 2.27 -11.57 -7.96
N GLU A 131 1.81 -11.59 -6.71
CA GLU A 131 2.68 -11.35 -5.55
C GLU A 131 3.56 -12.54 -5.16
N TRP A 132 3.01 -13.76 -5.24
CA TRP A 132 3.69 -14.96 -4.77
C TRP A 132 4.44 -15.69 -5.89
N TRP A 133 4.13 -15.42 -7.17
CA TRP A 133 4.64 -16.18 -8.32
C TRP A 133 5.41 -15.37 -9.37
N ALA A 134 5.46 -14.03 -9.26
CA ALA A 134 6.24 -13.17 -10.16
C ALA A 134 7.73 -13.57 -10.39
N PRO A 135 8.44 -14.30 -9.49
CA PRO A 135 9.81 -14.72 -9.78
C PRO A 135 9.97 -15.97 -10.67
N ILE A 136 8.90 -16.70 -11.03
CA ILE A 136 9.07 -18.05 -11.59
C ILE A 136 9.11 -18.08 -13.13
N GLU A 137 8.73 -17.01 -13.81
CA GLU A 137 8.64 -16.97 -15.29
C GLU A 137 9.98 -16.76 -16.02
N GLY A 138 11.11 -16.77 -15.29
CA GLY A 138 12.46 -16.68 -15.87
C GLY A 138 13.11 -18.01 -16.26
N ARG A 139 12.43 -19.17 -16.16
CA ARG A 139 13.00 -20.46 -16.57
C ARG A 139 12.59 -20.81 -18.00
N SER A 140 13.60 -20.99 -18.84
CA SER A 140 13.54 -21.36 -20.26
C SER A 140 12.52 -22.45 -20.58
N HIS A 141 11.87 -22.27 -21.74
CA HIS A 141 11.04 -23.22 -22.49
C HIS A 141 11.44 -24.70 -22.30
N GLY A 142 10.52 -25.48 -21.75
CA GLY A 142 10.62 -26.93 -21.64
C GLY A 142 10.07 -27.39 -20.30
N GLU A 143 8.83 -27.89 -20.31
CA GLU A 143 8.10 -28.47 -19.16
C GLU A 143 7.58 -27.45 -18.13
N ARG A 144 6.25 -27.23 -18.13
CA ARG A 144 5.38 -27.00 -16.96
C ARG A 144 3.96 -26.60 -17.39
N GLU A 145 3.23 -27.53 -18.00
CA GLU A 145 1.78 -27.58 -17.79
C GLU A 145 1.58 -28.34 -16.46
N ASP A 146 1.33 -27.66 -15.34
CA ASP A 146 0.46 -28.16 -14.23
C ASP A 146 0.47 -27.36 -12.92
N LEU A 147 1.31 -26.34 -12.70
CA LEU A 147 1.39 -25.70 -11.36
C LEU A 147 0.31 -24.65 -11.05
N ARG A 148 -0.83 -24.65 -11.74
CA ARG A 148 -2.00 -23.87 -11.29
C ARG A 148 -2.74 -24.70 -10.24
N PRO A 149 -2.87 -24.24 -8.98
CA PRO A 149 -3.72 -24.96 -8.04
C PRO A 149 -5.16 -24.96 -8.57
N PHE A 150 -5.69 -26.16 -8.80
CA PHE A 150 -7.12 -26.38 -8.93
C PHE A 150 -7.74 -26.15 -7.56
N PHE A 151 -8.39 -25.01 -7.37
CA PHE A 151 -9.29 -24.83 -6.25
C PHE A 151 -10.67 -25.34 -6.68
N SER A 152 -11.05 -26.51 -6.16
CA SER A 152 -12.40 -27.08 -6.22
C SER A 152 -13.38 -26.29 -5.35
#